data_AF-E2ASY6-F1
#
_entry.id   AF-E2ASY6-F1
#
_cell.length_a   1.000
_cell.length_b   1.000
_cell.length_c   1.000
_cell.angle_alpha   90.00
_cell.angle_beta   90.00
_cell.angle_gamma   90.00
#
_symmetry.space_group_name_H-M   'P 1'
#
loop_
_entity.id
_entity.type
_entity.pdbx_description
1 polymer ?
#
loop_
_entity_poly.entity_id
_entity_poly.type
_entity_poly.pdbx_seq_one_letter_code
_entity_poly.pdbx_strand_id
1 'polypeptide(L)' 'AFPLKNIKADLFVKQVISHYGVPLEIHTDQGKNFESNIFQGITRLLGIKKTRTTVLH' A
#
# COMPACT_ATOMS: atom_id res chain seq x y z
N ALA A 1 4.40 -4.76 11.95
CA ALA A 1 3.82 -4.11 10.75
C ALA A 1 4.20 -2.63 10.78
N PHE A 2 4.72 -2.06 9.69
CA PHE A 2 4.93 -0.61 9.58
C PHE A 2 3.55 0.06 9.40
N PRO A 3 3.14 0.98 10.28
CA PRO A 3 1.82 1.62 10.17
C PRO A 3 1.82 2.61 9.00
N LEU A 4 1.29 2.18 7.86
CA LEU A 4 1.05 3.04 6.71
C LEU A 4 -0.30 3.73 6.90
N LYS A 5 -0.33 4.88 7.58
CA LYS A 5 -1.54 5.70 7.66
C LYS A 5 -1.69 6.53 6.39
N ASN A 6 -2.72 6.22 5.60
CA ASN A 6 -3.25 7.04 4.51
C ASN A 6 -2.19 7.66 3.57
N ILE A 7 -1.13 6.90 3.23
CA ILE A 7 -0.02 7.35 2.38
C ILE A 7 -0.46 7.42 0.91
N LYS A 8 -0.03 8.44 0.18
CA LYS A 8 -0.24 8.53 -1.28
C LYS A 8 0.72 7.61 -2.02
N ALA A 9 0.36 7.22 -3.24
CA ALA A 9 1.14 6.33 -4.09
C ALA A 9 2.60 6.78 -4.30
N ASP A 10 2.83 8.08 -4.55
CA ASP A 10 4.17 8.63 -4.76
C ASP A 10 5.03 8.57 -3.49
N LEU A 11 4.43 8.86 -2.33
CA LEU A 11 5.12 8.82 -1.05
C LEU A 11 5.43 7.37 -0.63
N PHE A 12 4.53 6.43 -0.94
CA PHE A 12 4.75 5.01 -0.71
C PHE A 12 5.99 4.51 -1.45
N VAL A 13 6.17 4.87 -2.72
CA VAL A 13 7.36 4.48 -3.48
C VAL A 13 8.63 5.11 -2.88
N LYS A 14 8.59 6.41 -2.59
CA LYS A 14 9.76 7.15 -2.08
C LYS A 14 10.19 6.71 -0.68
N GLN A 15 9.25 6.47 0.23
CA GLN A 15 9.56 6.20 1.63
C GLN A 15 9.60 4.73 1.98
N VAL A 16 8.82 3.89 1.30
CA VAL A 16 8.76 2.46 1.60
C VAL A 16 9.63 1.70 0.61
N ILE A 17 9.30 1.79 -0.68
CA ILE A 17 9.97 0.96 -1.69
C ILE A 17 11.45 1.32 -1.83
N SER A 18 11.79 2.61 -1.87
CA SER A 18 13.19 3.05 -2.00
C SER A 18 14.06 2.73 -0.78
N HIS A 19 13.47 2.63 0.41
CA HIS A 19 14.23 2.46 1.66
C HIS A 19 14.30 0.99 2.11
N TYR A 20 13.19 0.26 1.94
CA TYR A 20 13.06 -1.13 2.42
C TYR A 20 12.98 -2.15 1.29
N GLY A 21 12.95 -1.71 0.03
CA GLY A 21 12.72 -2.57 -1.13
C GLY A 21 11.25 -2.90 -1.35
N VAL A 22 10.99 -3.85 -2.27
CA VAL A 22 9.63 -4.28 -2.63
C VAL A 22 9.16 -5.38 -1.66
N PRO A 23 8.12 -5.14 -0.85
CA PRO A 23 7.60 -6.16 0.05
C PRO A 23 6.79 -7.23 -0.71
N LEU A 24 6.72 -8.44 -0.16
CA LEU A 24 5.86 -9.51 -0.72
C LEU A 24 4.36 -9.27 -0.47
N GLU A 25 4.02 -8.71 0.70
CA GLU A 25 2.65 -8.41 1.09
C GLU A 25 2.56 -7.08 1.86
N ILE A 26 1.46 -6.35 1.67
CA ILE A 26 1.10 -5.15 2.44
C ILE A 26 -0.34 -5.24 2.90
N HIS A 27 -0.54 -4.96 4.18
CA HIS A 27 -1.85 -4.83 4.80
C HIS A 27 -2.22 -3.35 4.93
N THR A 28 -3.30 -2.92 4.29
CA THR A 28 -3.78 -1.53 4.35
C THR A 28 -5.15 -1.43 5.00
N ASP A 29 -5.51 -0.22 5.42
CA ASP A 29 -6.91 0.11 5.67
C ASP A 29 -7.69 0.29 4.35
N GLN A 30 -9.00 0.50 4.47
CA GLN A 30 -9.89 0.79 3.33
C GLN A 30 -9.91 2.30 2.98
N GLY A 31 -8.87 3.04 3.34
CA GLY A 31 -8.74 4.45 3.01
C GLY A 31 -8.64 4.69 1.50
N LYS A 32 -9.21 5.80 1.03
CA LYS A 32 -9.27 6.17 -0.40
C LYS A 32 -7.91 6.16 -1.11
N ASN A 33 -6.82 6.46 -0.41
CA ASN A 33 -5.49 6.48 -1.02
C ASN A 33 -5.03 5.08 -1.43
N PHE A 34 -5.30 4.07 -0.62
CA PHE A 34 -4.96 2.68 -0.90
C PHE A 34 -5.90 2.02 -1.90
N GLU A 35 -7.12 2.52 -2.04
CA GLU A 35 -8.10 2.08 -3.05
C GLU A 35 -7.99 2.82 -4.38
N SER A 36 -7.04 3.74 -4.53
CA SER A 36 -6.83 4.45 -5.80
C SER A 36 -6.28 3.54 -6.89
N ASN A 37 -6.70 3.75 -8.14
CA ASN A 37 -6.22 3.00 -9.31
C ASN A 37 -4.68 3.05 -9.45
N ILE A 38 -4.07 4.18 -9.09
CA ILE A 38 -2.61 4.35 -9.14
C ILE A 38 -1.94 3.42 -8.13
N PHE A 39 -2.43 3.39 -6.88
CA PHE A 39 -1.86 2.53 -5.85
C PHE A 39 -2.01 1.05 -6.22
N GLN A 40 -3.20 0.65 -6.67
CA GLN A 40 -3.44 -0.72 -7.16
C GLN A 40 -2.55 -1.09 -8.35
N GLY A 41 -2.34 -0.15 -9.28
CA GLY A 41 -1.44 -0.32 -10.41
C GLY A 41 0.00 -0.57 -9.99
N ILE A 42 0.50 0.21 -9.03
CA ILE A 42 1.86 0.05 -8.48
C ILE A 42 2.01 -1.31 -7.79
N THR A 43 1.09 -1.67 -6.89
CA THR A 43 1.18 -2.96 -6.18
C THR A 43 1.12 -4.14 -7.14
N ARG A 44 0.29 -4.06 -8.18
CA ARG A 44 0.22 -5.10 -9.22
C ARG A 44 1.51 -5.19 -10.05
N LEU A 45 2.06 -4.05 -10.46
CA LEU A 45 3.30 -3.99 -11.23
C LEU A 45 4.49 -4.57 -10.44
N LEU A 46 4.55 -4.28 -9.14
CA LEU A 46 5.61 -4.74 -8.26
C LEU A 46 5.38 -6.17 -7.73
N GLY A 47 4.29 -6.84 -8.13
CA GLY A 47 3.97 -8.21 -7.66
C GLY A 47 3.61 -8.28 -6.18
N ILE A 48 3.20 -7.16 -5.59
CA ILE A 48 2.91 -7.04 -4.17
C ILE A 48 1.49 -7.55 -3.89
N LYS A 49 1.36 -8.49 -2.97
CA LYS A 49 0.06 -8.95 -2.48
C LYS A 49 -0.54 -7.90 -1.54
N LYS A 50 -1.77 -7.45 -1.81
CA LYS A 50 -2.48 -6.51 -0.95
C LYS A 50 -3.53 -7.24 -0.10
N THR A 51 -3.52 -7.00 1.20
CA THR A 51 -4.59 -7.39 2.13
C THR A 51 -5.21 -6.14 2.75
N ARG A 52 -6.47 -6.21 3.21
CA ARG A 52 -7.20 -5.07 3.77
C ARG A 52 -7.81 -5.40 5.12
N THR A 53 -7.95 -4.40 6.00
CA THR A 53 -8.77 -4.52 7.20
C THR A 53 -10.25 -4.65 6.80
N THR A 54 -10.99 -5.47 7.55
CA THR A 54 -12.46 -5.48 7.49
C THR A 54 -12.99 -4.24 8.18
N VAL A 55 -14.07 -3.66 7.65
CA VAL A 55 -14.74 -2.53 8.30
C VAL A 55 -15.29 -3.04 9.63
N LEU A 56 -14.90 -2.41 10.75
CA LEU A 56 -15.54 -2.66 12.04
C LEU A 56 -16.74 -1.70 12.15
N HIS A 57 -17.94 -2.24 12.34
CA HIS A 57 -19.18 -1.48 12.54
C HIS A 57 -19.20 -0.74 13.88
#